data_AF-A0A7K9JGM2-F1
#
_entry.id   AF-A0A7K9JGM2-F1
#
_cell.length_a   1.000
_cell.length_b   1.000
_cell.length_c   1.000
_cell.angle_alpha   90.00
_cell.angle_beta   90.00
_cell.angle_gamma   90.00
#
_symmetry.space_group_name_H-M   'P 1'
#
loop_
_entity.id
_entity.type
_entity.pdbx_description
1 polymer ?
#
loop_
_entity_poly.entity_id
_entity_poly.type
_entity_poly.pdbx_seq_one_letter_code
_entity_poly.pdbx_strand_id
1 'polypeptide(L)'
;PAKADFIASTAWPETYAVAEAKFFQHIARQVPCKSLHLKCLQVFTCILRGTGFSSSTWKTVVMHVLTTVPLSRWRRREFGRRLWDIMAYLRRCLQSKRLEHFVLGNKRLPAEISLPPAVQRVEPLNLFEHLARDPAAHREAMRAYGQLRFRLWMLLS
;
A
#
# COMPACT_ATOMS: atom_id res chain seq x y z
N PRO A 1 4.51 -35.37 -20.38
CA PRO A 1 3.80 -35.38 -19.08
C PRO A 1 4.79 -35.39 -17.91
N ALA A 2 4.95 -34.25 -17.25
CA ALA A 2 5.72 -34.13 -16.01
C ALA A 2 4.77 -33.59 -14.93
N LYS A 3 4.61 -34.37 -13.86
CA LYS A 3 3.74 -34.07 -12.71
C LYS A 3 4.04 -32.67 -12.18
N ALA A 4 3.05 -31.79 -12.26
CA ALA A 4 3.01 -30.62 -11.41
C ALA A 4 2.64 -31.11 -10.01
N ASP A 5 3.63 -31.19 -9.12
CA ASP A 5 3.40 -31.37 -7.69
C ASP A 5 2.75 -30.08 -7.17
N PHE A 6 1.42 -30.02 -7.27
CA PHE A 6 0.62 -29.09 -6.51
C PHE A 6 0.78 -29.48 -5.04
N ILE A 7 1.70 -28.83 -4.33
CA ILE A 7 1.68 -28.81 -2.87
C ILE A 7 0.35 -28.17 -2.50
N ALA A 8 -0.63 -29.02 -2.16
CA ALA A 8 -1.87 -28.61 -1.54
C ALA A 8 -1.52 -28.03 -0.17
N SER A 9 -1.30 -26.72 -0.13
CA SER A 9 -1.10 -26.00 1.12
C SER A 9 -2.40 -26.03 1.92
N THR A 10 -2.37 -26.63 3.11
CA THR A 10 -3.43 -26.54 4.12
C THR A 10 -3.32 -25.28 4.97
N ALA A 11 -2.40 -24.37 4.63
CA ALA A 11 -2.21 -23.12 5.34
C ALA A 11 -3.34 -22.14 5.00
N TRP A 12 -4.08 -21.71 6.02
CA TRP A 12 -5.02 -20.60 5.92
C TRP A 12 -4.23 -19.29 5.84
N PRO A 13 -4.38 -18.48 4.77
CA PRO A 13 -3.71 -17.19 4.70
C PRO A 13 -4.28 -16.29 5.80
N GLU A 14 -3.43 -15.89 6.74
CA GLU A 14 -3.79 -14.89 7.73
C GLU A 14 -4.15 -13.58 7.04
N THR A 15 -5.31 -13.01 7.38
CA THR A 15 -5.72 -11.70 6.87
C THR A 15 -5.77 -10.70 8.01
N TYR A 16 -5.21 -9.51 7.76
CA TYR A 16 -5.18 -8.42 8.72
C TYR A 16 -6.25 -7.35 8.40
N ALA A 17 -7.28 -7.72 7.64
CA ALA A 17 -8.29 -6.81 7.12
C ALA A 17 -9.01 -6.00 8.21
N VAL A 18 -9.27 -6.61 9.37
CA VAL A 18 -9.89 -5.91 10.51
C VAL A 18 -8.97 -4.82 11.07
N ALA A 19 -7.66 -5.10 11.19
CA ALA A 19 -6.69 -4.11 11.66
C ALA A 19 -6.54 -2.96 10.66
N GLU A 20 -6.52 -3.27 9.37
CA GLU A 20 -6.48 -2.26 8.31
C GLU A 20 -7.73 -1.38 8.30
N ALA A 21 -8.92 -1.97 8.45
CA ALA A 21 -10.18 -1.25 8.54
C ALA A 21 -10.22 -0.32 9.75
N LYS A 22 -9.78 -0.82 10.92
CA LYS A 22 -9.64 -0.01 12.15
C LYS A 22 -8.67 1.16 11.94
N PHE A 23 -7.57 0.95 11.20
CA PHE A 23 -6.65 2.03 10.86
C PHE A 23 -7.32 3.12 10.03
N PHE A 24 -8.02 2.77 8.95
CA PHE A 24 -8.73 3.78 8.15
C PHE A 24 -9.81 4.49 8.95
N GLN A 25 -10.51 3.79 9.84
CA GLN A 25 -11.49 4.41 10.73
C GLN A 25 -10.83 5.40 11.70
N HIS A 26 -9.69 5.04 12.29
CA HIS A 26 -8.90 5.91 13.16
C HIS A 26 -8.44 7.19 12.43
N ILE A 27 -7.94 7.04 11.20
CA ILE A 27 -7.55 8.17 10.34
C ILE A 27 -8.76 9.07 10.02
N ALA A 28 -9.91 8.48 9.70
CA ALA A 28 -11.11 9.23 9.34
C ALA A 28 -11.62 10.15 10.45
N ARG A 29 -11.31 9.85 11.72
CA ARG A 29 -11.64 10.70 12.88
C ARG A 29 -10.74 11.93 13.00
N GLN A 30 -9.54 11.91 12.41
CA GLN A 30 -8.51 12.94 12.61
C GLN A 30 -8.26 13.84 11.40
N VAL A 31 -8.57 13.37 10.19
CA VAL A 31 -8.34 14.17 8.98
C VAL A 31 -9.37 15.32 8.85
N PRO A 32 -8.96 16.54 8.44
CA PRO A 32 -9.87 17.67 8.29
C PRO A 32 -10.99 17.43 7.26
N CYS A 33 -10.72 16.62 6.24
CA CYS A 33 -11.70 16.23 5.23
C CYS A 33 -11.98 14.73 5.37
N LYS A 34 -13.15 14.41 5.96
CA LYS A 34 -13.65 13.02 6.02
C LYS A 34 -13.58 12.40 4.62
N SER A 35 -13.15 11.14 4.57
CA SER A 35 -12.99 10.30 3.37
C SER A 35 -11.99 10.74 2.29
N LEU A 36 -11.23 11.85 2.43
CA LEU A 36 -10.26 12.26 1.40
C LEU A 36 -9.24 11.15 1.07
N HIS A 37 -8.75 10.46 2.10
CA HIS A 37 -7.83 9.33 1.98
C HIS A 37 -8.47 8.11 1.28
N LEU A 38 -9.78 7.89 1.48
CA LEU A 38 -10.53 6.86 0.75
C LEU A 38 -10.73 7.23 -0.71
N LYS A 39 -10.95 8.52 -1.01
CA LYS A 39 -10.99 9.01 -2.40
C LYS A 39 -9.66 8.81 -3.11
N CYS A 40 -8.53 8.97 -2.40
CA CYS A 40 -7.23 8.60 -2.96
C CYS A 40 -7.20 7.11 -3.34
N LEU A 41 -7.60 6.21 -2.44
CA LEU A 41 -7.70 4.78 -2.76
C LEU A 41 -8.59 4.52 -3.99
N GLN A 42 -9.75 5.16 -4.07
CA GLN A 42 -10.70 4.99 -5.19
C GLN A 42 -10.10 5.41 -6.53
N VAL A 43 -9.47 6.60 -6.59
CA VAL A 43 -8.82 7.08 -7.82
C VAL A 43 -7.82 6.05 -8.32
N PHE A 44 -6.99 5.54 -7.42
CA PHE A 44 -5.98 4.56 -7.78
C PHE A 44 -6.57 3.21 -8.16
N THR A 45 -7.58 2.69 -7.46
CA THR A 45 -8.30 1.49 -7.90
C THR A 45 -8.80 1.62 -9.35
N CYS A 46 -9.26 2.81 -9.76
CA CYS A 46 -9.67 3.07 -11.14
C CYS A 46 -8.47 3.04 -12.12
N ILE A 47 -7.39 3.78 -11.82
CA ILE A 47 -6.24 3.89 -12.74
C ILE A 47 -5.27 2.70 -12.70
N LEU A 48 -5.35 1.85 -11.67
CA LEU A 48 -4.58 0.62 -11.51
C LEU A 48 -5.11 -0.53 -12.39
N ARG A 49 -6.33 -0.43 -12.93
CA ARG A 49 -6.88 -1.47 -13.83
C ARG A 49 -5.94 -1.71 -15.01
N GLY A 50 -5.50 -2.95 -15.19
CA GLY A 50 -4.55 -3.33 -16.24
C GLY A 50 -3.11 -2.86 -15.99
N THR A 51 -2.77 -2.46 -14.76
CA THR A 51 -1.37 -2.31 -14.30
C THR A 51 -0.95 -3.56 -13.52
N GLY A 52 0.35 -3.83 -13.43
CA GLY A 52 0.88 -4.97 -12.67
C GLY A 52 0.81 -4.85 -11.13
N PHE A 53 0.16 -3.80 -10.59
CA PHE A 53 0.03 -3.59 -9.15
C PHE A 53 -1.32 -4.07 -8.62
N SER A 54 -1.28 -4.80 -7.50
CA SER A 54 -2.48 -5.24 -6.81
C SER A 54 -3.11 -4.14 -5.96
N SER A 55 -4.42 -4.25 -5.71
CA SER A 55 -5.13 -3.35 -4.79
C SER A 55 -4.60 -3.42 -3.35
N SER A 56 -4.06 -4.56 -2.90
CA SER A 56 -3.48 -4.72 -1.56
C SER A 56 -2.13 -4.00 -1.43
N THR A 57 -1.28 -4.06 -2.46
CA THR A 57 -0.05 -3.26 -2.56
C THR A 57 -0.38 -1.77 -2.45
N TRP A 58 -1.40 -1.33 -3.19
CA TRP A 58 -1.80 0.07 -3.19
C TRP A 58 -2.33 0.53 -1.83
N LYS A 59 -3.20 -0.26 -1.21
CA LYS A 59 -3.72 -0.02 0.13
C LYS A 59 -2.58 0.15 1.13
N THR A 60 -1.59 -0.76 1.11
CA THR A 60 -0.40 -0.70 1.98
C THR A 60 0.38 0.60 1.80
N VAL A 61 0.61 1.01 0.55
CA VAL A 61 1.28 2.27 0.22
C VAL A 61 0.54 3.48 0.79
N VAL A 62 -0.79 3.55 0.63
CA VAL A 62 -1.59 4.65 1.19
C VAL A 62 -1.54 4.67 2.72
N MET A 63 -1.62 3.51 3.36
CA MET A 63 -1.56 3.42 4.83
C MET A 63 -0.22 3.96 5.36
N HIS A 64 0.90 3.64 4.72
CA HIS A 64 2.21 4.20 5.10
C HIS A 64 2.27 5.72 4.89
N VAL A 65 1.73 6.24 3.79
CA VAL A 65 1.69 7.69 3.54
C VAL A 65 0.85 8.42 4.60
N LEU A 66 -0.24 7.80 5.07
CA LEU A 66 -1.07 8.32 6.15
C LEU A 66 -0.32 8.43 7.49
N THR A 67 0.72 7.62 7.72
CA THR A 67 1.56 7.72 8.92
C THR A 67 2.71 8.73 8.80
N THR A 68 3.07 9.16 7.58
CA THR A 68 4.24 10.03 7.33
C THR A 68 3.85 11.47 6.99
N VAL A 69 2.69 11.68 6.37
CA VAL A 69 2.18 13.01 6.06
C VAL A 69 1.27 13.48 7.20
N PRO A 70 1.53 14.65 7.81
CA PRO A 70 0.69 15.18 8.89
C PRO A 70 -0.79 15.20 8.52
N LEU A 71 -1.65 14.64 9.38
CA LEU A 71 -3.10 14.49 9.10
C LEU A 71 -3.79 15.83 8.84
N SER A 72 -3.31 16.92 9.46
CA SER A 72 -3.77 18.29 9.22
C SER A 72 -3.63 18.77 7.77
N ARG A 73 -2.78 18.11 6.98
CA ARG A 73 -2.53 18.39 5.56
C ARG A 73 -3.40 17.53 4.62
N TRP A 74 -4.30 16.70 5.13
CA TRP A 74 -5.28 15.97 4.32
C TRP A 74 -6.54 16.79 4.10
N ARG A 75 -6.37 17.93 3.41
CA ARG A 75 -7.43 18.89 3.06
C ARG A 75 -7.80 18.77 1.59
N ARG A 76 -9.05 19.14 1.23
CA ARG A 76 -9.55 19.09 -0.15
C ARG A 76 -8.61 19.80 -1.15
N ARG A 77 -8.10 20.98 -0.80
CA ARG A 77 -7.16 21.75 -1.64
C ARG A 77 -5.82 21.05 -1.91
N GLU A 78 -5.43 20.10 -1.05
CA GLU A 78 -4.18 19.35 -1.18
C GLU A 78 -4.40 17.98 -1.83
N PHE A 79 -5.61 17.66 -2.31
CA PHE A 79 -5.94 16.34 -2.84
C PHE A 79 -4.98 15.86 -3.93
N GLY A 80 -4.77 16.67 -4.98
CA GLY A 80 -3.82 16.34 -6.05
C GLY A 80 -2.39 16.12 -5.52
N ARG A 81 -1.95 16.96 -4.57
CA ARG A 81 -0.65 16.80 -3.91
C ARG A 81 -0.56 15.48 -3.15
N ARG A 82 -1.62 15.05 -2.45
CA ARG A 82 -1.67 13.75 -1.76
C ARG A 82 -1.54 12.58 -2.73
N LEU A 83 -2.19 12.64 -3.90
CA LEU A 83 -2.01 11.61 -4.93
C LEU A 83 -0.55 11.51 -5.38
N TRP A 84 0.12 12.65 -5.55
CA TRP A 84 1.54 12.70 -5.90
C TRP A 84 2.48 12.24 -4.78
N ASP A 85 2.17 12.55 -3.52
CA ASP A 85 2.95 12.04 -2.38
C ASP A 85 2.88 10.50 -2.31
N ILE A 86 1.72 9.94 -2.62
CA ILE A 86 1.55 8.49 -2.68
C ILE A 86 2.36 7.88 -3.84
N MET A 87 2.34 8.50 -5.02
CA MET A 87 3.22 8.08 -6.13
C MET A 87 4.70 8.19 -5.79
N ALA A 88 5.10 9.27 -5.12
CA ALA A 88 6.48 9.47 -4.69
C ALA A 88 6.90 8.40 -3.66
N TYR A 89 6.00 8.02 -2.75
CA TYR A 89 6.24 6.91 -1.82
C TYR A 89 6.42 5.57 -2.54
N LEU A 90 5.50 5.22 -3.46
CA LEU A 90 5.60 4.00 -4.26
C LEU A 90 6.92 3.95 -5.03
N ARG A 91 7.33 5.06 -5.67
CA ARG A 91 8.61 5.13 -6.38
C ARG A 91 9.79 4.81 -5.47
N ARG A 92 9.83 5.38 -4.27
CA ARG A 92 10.89 5.09 -3.29
C ARG A 92 10.91 3.62 -2.91
N CYS A 93 9.74 3.02 -2.65
CA CYS A 93 9.62 1.60 -2.34
C CYS A 93 10.11 0.70 -3.50
N LEU A 94 9.83 1.06 -4.75
CA LEU A 94 10.33 0.32 -5.90
C LEU A 94 11.85 0.44 -6.02
N GLN A 95 12.41 1.66 -5.88
CA GLN A 95 13.85 1.91 -5.94
C GLN A 95 14.62 1.14 -4.86
N SER A 96 14.08 1.12 -3.63
CA SER A 96 14.66 0.34 -2.53
C SER A 96 14.28 -1.13 -2.56
N LYS A 97 13.39 -1.54 -3.48
CA LYS A 97 12.79 -2.88 -3.56
C LYS A 97 12.20 -3.34 -2.22
N ARG A 98 11.65 -2.37 -1.48
CA ARG A 98 11.15 -2.56 -0.11
C ARG A 98 9.84 -1.84 0.10
N LEU A 99 8.80 -2.62 0.36
CA LEU A 99 7.50 -2.16 0.85
C LEU A 99 7.10 -3.05 2.02
N GLU A 100 7.19 -2.52 3.22
CA GLU A 100 6.82 -3.29 4.42
C GLU A 100 5.30 -3.46 4.49
N HIS A 101 4.86 -4.66 4.87
CA HIS A 101 3.47 -4.93 5.18
C HIS A 101 3.01 -3.98 6.29
N PHE A 102 1.82 -3.39 6.15
CA PHE A 102 1.41 -2.31 7.06
C PHE A 102 1.10 -2.78 8.48
N VAL A 103 0.58 -3.99 8.66
CA VAL A 103 0.18 -4.51 9.99
C VAL A 103 1.32 -5.28 10.67
N LEU A 104 1.85 -6.30 10.01
CA LEU A 104 2.97 -7.12 10.49
C LEU A 104 4.22 -6.30 10.79
N GLY A 105 4.73 -6.38 12.02
CA GLY A 105 5.97 -5.73 12.43
C GLY A 105 5.92 -4.19 12.48
N ASN A 106 4.77 -3.58 12.23
CA ASN A 106 4.63 -2.12 12.24
C ASN A 106 4.42 -1.59 13.66
N LYS A 107 5.49 -1.06 14.24
CA LYS A 107 5.49 -0.44 15.57
C LYS A 107 4.80 0.93 15.63
N ARG A 108 4.42 1.50 14.48
CA ARG A 108 3.75 2.82 14.37
C ARG A 108 2.23 2.72 14.26
N LEU A 109 1.65 1.54 14.47
CA LEU A 109 0.22 1.39 14.52
C LEU A 109 -0.37 2.15 15.71
N PRO A 110 -1.52 2.84 15.54
CA PRO A 110 -2.23 3.45 16.65
C PRO A 110 -2.54 2.43 17.76
N ALA A 111 -2.39 2.84 19.02
CA ALA A 111 -2.60 1.96 20.19
C ALA A 111 -4.02 1.37 20.25
N GLU A 112 -5.00 2.05 19.67
CA GLU A 112 -6.40 1.59 19.52
C GLU A 112 -6.54 0.33 18.65
N ILE A 113 -5.53 0.03 17.83
CA ILE A 113 -5.47 -1.18 17.02
C ILE A 113 -4.69 -2.23 17.81
N SER A 114 -5.37 -2.88 18.75
CA SER A 114 -4.80 -3.98 19.51
C SER A 114 -4.51 -5.17 18.59
N LEU A 115 -3.25 -5.58 18.55
CA LEU A 115 -2.78 -6.78 17.85
C LEU A 115 -2.14 -7.73 18.87
N PRO A 116 -2.16 -9.05 18.64
CA PRO A 116 -1.41 -9.98 19.46
C PRO A 116 0.08 -9.58 19.51
N PRO A 117 0.76 -9.68 20.67
CA PRO A 117 2.18 -9.31 20.79
C PRO A 117 3.08 -10.04 19.81
N ALA A 118 2.76 -11.29 19.47
CA ALA A 118 3.46 -12.06 18.45
C ALA A 118 3.47 -11.34 17.10
N VAL A 119 2.33 -10.80 16.66
CA VAL A 119 2.14 -10.09 15.38
C VAL A 119 2.89 -8.75 15.35
N GLN A 120 2.94 -8.04 16.48
CA GLN A 120 3.64 -6.75 16.58
C GLN A 120 5.17 -6.89 16.59
N ARG A 121 5.68 -8.03 17.06
CA ARG A 121 7.12 -8.28 17.24
C ARG A 121 7.78 -9.01 16.07
N VAL A 122 7.00 -9.46 15.09
CA VAL A 122 7.56 -10.06 13.86
C VAL A 122 8.42 -9.04 13.13
N GLU A 123 9.47 -9.51 12.46
CA GLU A 123 10.22 -8.70 11.52
C GLU A 123 9.28 -8.15 10.43
N PRO A 124 9.41 -6.86 10.03
CA PRO A 124 8.56 -6.27 9.01
C PRO A 124 8.63 -7.05 7.69
N LEU A 125 7.51 -7.64 7.28
CA LEU A 125 7.43 -8.43 6.06
C LEU A 125 7.57 -7.53 4.83
N ASN A 126 8.59 -7.75 3.99
CA ASN A 126 8.78 -6.99 2.76
C ASN A 126 7.96 -7.58 1.58
N LEU A 127 6.89 -6.88 1.17
CA LEU A 127 6.04 -7.26 0.04
C LEU A 127 6.78 -7.21 -1.32
N PHE A 128 7.87 -6.44 -1.40
CA PHE A 128 8.68 -6.28 -2.62
C PHE A 128 9.95 -7.12 -2.61
N GLU A 129 10.06 -8.10 -1.71
CA GLU A 129 11.24 -8.97 -1.63
C GLU A 129 11.52 -9.70 -2.97
N HIS A 130 10.47 -10.13 -3.68
CA HIS A 130 10.60 -10.74 -5.01
C HIS A 130 11.26 -9.82 -6.04
N LEU A 131 11.07 -8.49 -5.94
CA LEU A 131 11.72 -7.53 -6.84
C LEU A 131 13.24 -7.47 -6.63
N ALA A 132 13.71 -7.77 -5.42
CA ALA A 132 15.14 -7.85 -5.13
C ALA A 132 15.78 -9.13 -5.71
N ARG A 133 15.00 -10.20 -5.83
CA ARG A 133 15.45 -11.49 -6.36
C ARG A 133 15.35 -11.59 -7.88
N ASP A 134 14.38 -10.91 -8.48
CA ASP A 134 14.15 -10.93 -9.93
C ASP A 134 14.25 -9.53 -10.58
N PRO A 135 15.35 -9.24 -11.31
CA PRO A 135 15.51 -8.00 -12.07
C PRO A 135 14.46 -7.79 -13.17
N ALA A 136 13.87 -8.85 -13.73
CA ALA A 136 12.80 -8.74 -14.72
C ALA A 136 11.52 -8.23 -14.05
N ALA A 137 11.07 -8.84 -12.95
CA ALA A 137 9.95 -8.36 -12.15
C ALA A 137 10.13 -6.90 -11.70
N HIS A 138 11.34 -6.52 -11.27
CA HIS A 138 11.63 -5.13 -10.92
C HIS A 138 11.49 -4.16 -12.11
N ARG A 139 11.99 -4.54 -13.30
CA ARG A 139 11.81 -3.73 -14.52
C ARG A 139 10.34 -3.60 -14.91
N GLU A 140 9.57 -4.67 -14.80
CA GLU A 140 8.12 -4.66 -15.08
C GLU A 140 7.36 -3.76 -14.10
N ALA A 141 7.66 -3.86 -12.81
CA ALA A 141 7.08 -3.00 -11.78
C ALA A 141 7.40 -1.51 -12.04
N MET A 142 8.63 -1.20 -12.47
CA MET A 142 9.02 0.17 -12.85
C MET A 142 8.30 0.66 -14.11
N ARG A 143 8.05 -0.21 -15.10
CA ARG A 143 7.22 0.11 -16.27
C ARG A 143 5.76 0.38 -15.87
N ALA A 144 5.19 -0.48 -15.02
CA ALA A 144 3.84 -0.29 -14.48
C ALA A 144 3.72 1.03 -13.71
N TYR A 145 4.74 1.40 -12.93
CA TYR A 145 4.80 2.70 -12.26
C TYR A 145 4.78 3.87 -13.25
N GLY A 146 5.54 3.78 -14.35
CA GLY A 146 5.53 4.78 -15.42
C GLY A 146 4.14 4.98 -16.04
N GLN A 147 3.45 3.88 -16.34
CA GLN A 147 2.07 3.92 -16.85
C GLN A 147 1.10 4.54 -15.85
N LEU A 148 1.20 4.16 -14.58
CA LEU A 148 0.37 4.70 -13.51
C LEU A 148 0.59 6.22 -13.35
N ARG A 149 1.85 6.65 -13.39
CA ARG A 149 2.24 8.07 -13.33
C ARG A 149 1.63 8.87 -14.48
N PHE A 150 1.69 8.33 -15.69
CA PHE A 150 1.10 8.96 -16.87
C PHE A 150 -0.42 9.06 -16.76
N ARG A 151 -1.10 7.98 -16.35
CA ARG A 151 -2.56 7.99 -16.13
C ARG A 151 -2.99 9.00 -15.07
N LEU A 152 -2.26 9.08 -13.96
CA LEU A 152 -2.52 10.07 -12.91
C LEU A 152 -2.33 11.50 -13.44
N TRP A 153 -1.26 11.74 -14.20
CA TRP A 153 -1.01 13.05 -14.81
C TRP A 153 -2.17 13.45 -15.74
N MET A 154 -2.62 12.57 -16.64
CA MET A 154 -3.77 12.84 -17.51
C MET A 154 -5.05 13.15 -16.73
N LEU A 155 -5.29 12.47 -15.60
CA LEU A 155 -6.48 12.68 -14.77
C LEU A 155 -6.46 14.03 -14.02
N LEU A 156 -5.26 14.57 -13.77
CA LEU A 156 -5.06 15.82 -13.03
C LEU A 156 -4.73 17.03 -13.94
N SER A 157 -4.68 16.83 -15.26
CA SER A 157 -4.41 17.88 -16.25
C SER A 157 -5.73 18.47 -16.74
#